data_AF-A0A838YK41-F1
#
_entry.id   AF-A0A838YK41-F1
#
_cell.length_a   1.000
_cell.length_b   1.000
_cell.length_c   1.000
_cell.angle_alpha   90.00
_cell.angle_beta   90.00
_cell.angle_gamma   90.00
#
_symmetry.space_group_name_H-M   'P 1'
#
loop_
_entity.id
_entity.type
_entity.pdbx_description
1 polymer ?
#
loop_
_entity_poly.entity_id
_entity_poly.type
_entity_poly.pdbx_seq_one_letter_code
_entity_poly.pdbx_strand_id
1 'polypeptide(L)'
;MKQYFGTDGIRGIPNKTLNEDLVSKIFSSVEKELSTVSVAVILDTRRSSLELLSWICNGLSEKVEVINYGVLPSGSMPILLEKFGHDLGVIISASHNPSEYNGIKLINDVGSKLSDDVEINIENNLQTISLPEKTSISKSSTKGYDAYLEYLESLIDFDLSSFNILFDTANGSSYKIIEDLFQSKKSKFKIISNTPDGQNINSNCGATHLDNLISNLGKNQLGAAFDGDADRLILVDETGAPCNGDVIILLIAKYLEAINKLNNNIVVSTVMSNFGFKKAVEKNNYHNVETSVG
;
A
#
# COMPACT_ATOMS: atom_id res chain seq x y z
N MET A 1 10.69 21.59 10.18
CA MET A 1 11.15 20.76 9.03
C MET A 1 11.16 19.33 9.52
N LYS A 2 10.67 18.39 8.71
CA LYS A 2 10.62 16.97 9.07
C LYS A 2 12.03 16.37 9.08
N GLN A 3 12.34 15.57 10.09
CA GLN A 3 13.61 14.90 10.30
C GLN A 3 13.50 13.38 10.07
N TYR A 4 12.38 12.76 10.43
CA TYR A 4 12.15 11.32 10.38
C TYR A 4 11.03 10.93 9.42
N PHE A 5 9.95 11.70 9.36
CA PHE A 5 8.90 11.53 8.36
C PHE A 5 9.41 12.00 6.99
N GLY A 6 9.50 11.06 6.05
CA GLY A 6 9.80 11.33 4.65
C GLY A 6 8.55 11.70 3.84
N THR A 7 8.60 11.43 2.54
CA THR A 7 7.45 11.61 1.62
C THR A 7 6.33 10.60 1.89
N ASP A 8 6.68 9.44 2.45
CA ASP A 8 5.75 8.32 2.62
C ASP A 8 6.04 7.57 3.92
N GLY A 9 5.84 8.28 5.03
CA GLY A 9 6.05 7.79 6.38
C GLY A 9 7.53 7.73 6.79
N ILE A 10 7.81 6.93 7.81
CA ILE A 10 9.15 6.72 8.37
C ILE A 10 9.71 5.43 7.77
N ARG A 11 10.93 5.46 7.23
CA ARG A 11 11.57 4.28 6.61
C ARG A 11 12.99 4.10 7.12
N GLY A 12 13.42 2.84 7.23
CA GLY A 12 14.77 2.52 7.65
C GLY A 12 15.03 1.03 7.69
N ILE A 13 16.24 0.66 8.11
CA ILE A 13 16.59 -0.73 8.40
C ILE A 13 16.36 -0.96 9.89
N PRO A 14 15.43 -1.86 10.28
CA PRO A 14 15.21 -2.22 11.68
C PRO A 14 16.52 -2.63 12.37
N ASN A 15 16.72 -2.18 13.60
CA ASN A 15 17.92 -2.37 14.40
C ASN A 15 19.20 -1.68 13.84
N LYS A 16 19.07 -0.77 12.87
CA LYS A 16 20.17 0.06 12.37
C LYS A 16 19.80 1.54 12.30
N THR A 17 18.92 1.90 11.37
CA THR A 17 18.45 3.29 11.19
C THR A 17 17.05 3.50 11.76
N LEU A 18 16.28 2.42 11.91
CA LEU A 18 15.03 2.39 12.68
C LEU A 18 15.28 1.55 13.94
N ASN A 19 14.89 2.04 15.10
CA ASN A 19 15.05 1.33 16.37
C ASN A 19 13.84 1.53 17.28
N GLU A 20 13.76 0.72 18.32
CA GLU A 20 12.66 0.70 19.28
C GLU A 20 12.45 2.04 20.00
N ASP A 21 13.51 2.70 20.45
CA ASP A 21 13.41 3.98 21.17
C ASP A 21 12.74 5.05 20.29
N LEU A 22 13.17 5.16 19.03
CA LEU A 22 12.59 6.10 18.07
C LEU A 22 11.12 5.78 17.80
N VAL A 23 10.80 4.52 17.45
CA VAL A 23 9.42 4.13 17.09
C VAL A 23 8.49 4.27 18.30
N SER A 24 8.91 3.84 19.49
CA SER A 24 8.10 3.96 20.71
C SER A 24 7.83 5.43 21.05
N LYS A 25 8.83 6.32 20.95
CA LYS A 25 8.64 7.76 21.18
C LYS A 25 7.71 8.40 20.16
N ILE A 26 7.82 7.99 18.89
CA ILE A 26 6.90 8.44 17.83
C ILE A 26 5.48 8.08 18.21
N PHE A 27 5.21 6.83 18.60
CA PHE A 27 3.86 6.39 18.92
C PHE A 27 3.32 6.99 20.23
N SER A 28 4.16 7.23 21.22
CA SER A 28 3.77 8.00 22.41
C SER A 28 3.39 9.44 22.05
N SER A 29 4.09 10.05 21.10
CA SER A 29 3.71 11.37 20.59
C SER A 29 2.47 11.32 19.70
N VAL A 30 2.25 10.26 18.92
CA VAL A 30 1.03 10.09 18.11
C VAL A 30 -0.19 10.03 19.01
N GLU A 31 -0.15 9.22 20.08
CA GLU A 31 -1.23 9.14 21.07
C GLU A 31 -1.51 10.52 21.69
N LYS A 32 -0.46 11.27 22.06
CA LYS A 32 -0.60 12.61 22.64
C LYS A 32 -1.21 13.62 21.65
N GLU A 33 -0.73 13.64 20.40
CA GLU A 33 -1.14 14.63 19.40
C GLU A 33 -2.56 14.37 18.88
N LEU A 34 -2.90 13.10 18.66
CA LEU A 34 -4.15 12.71 18.01
C LEU A 34 -5.23 12.23 18.99
N SER A 35 -4.91 12.06 20.27
CA SER A 35 -5.82 11.48 21.27
C SER A 35 -6.40 10.12 20.85
N THR A 36 -5.62 9.34 20.11
CA THR A 36 -5.99 8.04 19.54
C THR A 36 -6.35 7.04 20.64
N VAL A 37 -7.47 6.34 20.49
CA VAL A 37 -7.90 5.25 21.39
C VAL A 37 -8.01 3.91 20.67
N SER A 38 -8.06 3.91 19.33
CA SER A 38 -8.12 2.70 18.50
C SER A 38 -7.22 2.80 17.27
N VAL A 39 -6.35 1.80 17.09
CA VAL A 39 -5.37 1.72 16.00
C VAL A 39 -5.58 0.44 15.19
N ALA A 40 -5.80 0.58 13.89
CA ALA A 40 -5.72 -0.52 12.93
C ALA A 40 -4.29 -0.68 12.44
N VAL A 41 -3.77 -1.90 12.41
CA VAL A 41 -2.45 -2.21 11.86
C VAL A 41 -2.56 -3.25 10.75
N ILE A 42 -1.92 -2.98 9.61
CA ILE A 42 -1.66 -3.98 8.56
C ILE A 42 -0.15 -4.10 8.31
N LEU A 43 0.26 -5.26 7.83
CA LEU A 43 1.65 -5.61 7.58
C LEU A 43 1.84 -5.96 6.09
N ASP A 44 3.07 -5.82 5.59
CA ASP A 44 3.55 -6.65 4.48
C ASP A 44 4.17 -7.97 4.98
N THR A 45 4.83 -8.70 4.08
CA THR A 45 5.38 -10.03 4.36
C THR A 45 6.77 -10.00 5.00
N ARG A 46 7.35 -8.84 5.32
CA ARG A 46 8.69 -8.76 5.92
C ARG A 46 8.71 -9.37 7.31
N ARG A 47 9.76 -10.13 7.61
CA ARG A 47 9.95 -10.72 8.94
C ARG A 47 10.01 -9.68 10.08
N SER A 48 10.48 -8.46 9.78
CA SER A 48 10.64 -7.38 10.76
C SER A 48 9.33 -6.68 11.12
N SER A 49 8.22 -6.95 10.41
CA SER A 49 6.97 -6.21 10.61
C SER A 49 6.34 -6.47 11.99
N LEU A 50 6.50 -7.69 12.55
CA LEU A 50 6.04 -7.99 13.91
C LEU A 50 6.91 -7.36 15.00
N GLU A 51 8.19 -7.17 14.74
CA GLU A 51 9.11 -6.45 15.64
C GLU A 51 8.76 -4.95 15.68
N LEU A 52 8.48 -4.35 14.53
CA LEU A 52 7.99 -2.96 14.46
C LEU A 52 6.65 -2.82 15.17
N LEU A 53 5.73 -3.78 15.02
CA LEU A 53 4.46 -3.78 15.75
C LEU A 53 4.67 -3.79 17.27
N SER A 54 5.65 -4.53 17.80
CA SER A 54 5.92 -4.49 19.23
C SER A 54 6.47 -3.14 19.68
N TRP A 55 7.36 -2.52 18.88
CA TRP A 55 7.85 -1.16 19.18
C TRP A 55 6.73 -0.12 19.15
N ILE A 56 5.80 -0.25 18.21
CA ILE A 56 4.58 0.58 18.14
C ILE A 56 3.77 0.44 19.43
N CYS A 57 3.50 -0.80 19.85
CA CYS A 57 2.76 -1.07 21.09
C CYS A 57 3.46 -0.52 22.33
N ASN A 58 4.80 -0.55 22.38
CA ASN A 58 5.60 -0.02 23.49
C ASN A 58 5.54 1.52 23.59
N GLY A 59 5.18 2.20 22.51
CA GLY A 59 4.94 3.65 22.49
C GLY A 59 3.54 4.04 22.92
N LEU A 60 2.55 3.16 22.77
CA LEU A 60 1.15 3.42 23.06
C LEU A 60 0.79 2.98 24.49
N SER A 61 -0.02 3.76 25.19
CA SER A 61 -0.47 3.42 26.54
C SER A 61 -1.53 2.32 26.53
N GLU A 62 -1.70 1.60 27.65
CA GLU A 62 -2.70 0.53 27.79
C GLU A 62 -4.16 0.92 27.46
N LYS A 63 -4.44 2.22 27.30
CA LYS A 63 -5.74 2.76 26.90
C LYS A 63 -6.01 2.64 25.40
N VAL A 64 -4.97 2.50 24.59
CA VAL A 64 -5.09 2.41 23.13
C VAL A 64 -5.27 0.95 22.74
N GLU A 65 -6.40 0.64 22.11
CA GLU A 65 -6.64 -0.66 21.50
C GLU A 65 -5.90 -0.76 20.17
N VAL A 66 -5.04 -1.76 20.03
CA VAL A 66 -4.30 -2.03 18.78
C VAL A 66 -4.83 -3.32 18.16
N ILE A 67 -5.39 -3.23 16.96
CA ILE A 67 -5.88 -4.40 16.20
C ILE A 67 -4.94 -4.65 15.02
N ASN A 68 -4.29 -5.82 15.04
CA ASN A 68 -3.47 -6.29 13.93
C ASN A 68 -4.31 -7.14 12.97
N TYR A 69 -4.52 -6.65 11.76
CA TYR A 69 -5.25 -7.32 10.69
C TYR A 69 -4.38 -8.25 9.83
N GLY A 70 -3.09 -8.36 10.16
CA GLY A 70 -2.14 -9.22 9.48
C GLY A 70 -1.70 -8.65 8.13
N VAL A 71 -1.34 -9.56 7.21
CA VAL A 71 -0.79 -9.19 5.90
C VAL A 71 -1.92 -8.77 4.95
N LEU A 72 -1.94 -7.49 4.56
CA LEU A 72 -2.94 -6.92 3.64
C LEU A 72 -2.32 -5.80 2.79
N PRO A 73 -2.79 -5.60 1.53
CA PRO A 73 -2.41 -4.44 0.72
C PRO A 73 -2.64 -3.10 1.39
N SER A 74 -1.79 -2.12 1.11
CA SER A 74 -1.89 -0.76 1.67
C SER A 74 -3.26 -0.11 1.39
N GLY A 75 -3.83 -0.39 0.21
CA GLY A 75 -5.17 0.08 -0.19
C GLY A 75 -6.34 -0.48 0.64
N SER A 76 -6.10 -1.48 1.50
CA SER A 76 -7.11 -1.97 2.45
C SER A 76 -7.33 -1.00 3.61
N MET A 77 -6.32 -0.21 4.00
CA MET A 77 -6.37 0.58 5.23
C MET A 77 -7.57 1.56 5.30
N PRO A 78 -7.87 2.36 4.27
CA PRO A 78 -9.06 3.22 4.29
C PRO A 78 -10.38 2.46 4.50
N ILE A 79 -10.49 1.26 3.90
CA ILE A 79 -11.67 0.40 4.02
C ILE A 79 -11.83 -0.13 5.44
N LEU A 80 -10.71 -0.51 6.09
CA LEU A 80 -10.71 -0.99 7.47
C LEU A 80 -11.06 0.13 8.46
N LEU A 81 -10.51 1.33 8.25
CA LEU A 81 -10.79 2.51 9.07
C LEU A 81 -12.28 2.86 9.03
N GLU A 82 -12.86 2.95 7.84
CA GLU A 82 -14.29 3.24 7.67
C GLU A 82 -15.18 2.12 8.25
N LYS A 83 -14.86 0.86 7.95
CA LYS A 83 -15.73 -0.28 8.32
C LYS A 83 -15.69 -0.62 9.82
N PHE A 84 -14.56 -0.39 10.49
CA PHE A 84 -14.37 -0.74 11.90
C PHE A 84 -14.29 0.48 12.84
N GLY A 85 -14.28 1.71 12.30
CA GLY A 85 -14.32 2.94 13.09
C GLY A 85 -13.04 3.17 13.90
N HIS A 86 -11.88 2.93 13.30
CA HIS A 86 -10.58 3.20 13.94
C HIS A 86 -10.18 4.68 13.79
N ASP A 87 -9.50 5.23 14.80
CA ASP A 87 -9.04 6.63 14.77
C ASP A 87 -7.77 6.80 13.92
N LEU A 88 -6.98 5.73 13.81
CA LEU A 88 -5.68 5.73 13.15
C LEU A 88 -5.41 4.39 12.47
N GLY A 89 -4.93 4.45 11.24
CA GLY A 89 -4.36 3.35 10.50
C GLY A 89 -2.83 3.38 10.48
N VAL A 90 -2.21 2.22 10.69
CA VAL A 90 -0.76 2.03 10.62
C VAL A 90 -0.45 0.95 9.60
N ILE A 91 0.33 1.31 8.59
CA ILE A 91 0.82 0.38 7.58
C ILE A 91 2.30 0.12 7.86
N ILE A 92 2.65 -1.12 8.19
CA ILE A 92 4.05 -1.54 8.40
C ILE A 92 4.59 -2.13 7.10
N SER A 93 5.26 -1.29 6.31
CA SER A 93 5.90 -1.69 5.07
C SER A 93 6.91 -0.65 4.57
N ALA A 94 7.88 -1.09 3.77
CA ALA A 94 8.71 -0.25 2.92
C ALA A 94 8.39 -0.38 1.41
N SER A 95 7.18 -0.82 1.04
CA SER A 95 6.73 -0.93 -0.37
C SER A 95 7.73 -1.76 -1.19
N HIS A 96 8.19 -1.27 -2.35
CA HIS A 96 9.14 -1.90 -3.26
C HIS A 96 10.59 -2.06 -2.75
N ASN A 97 10.94 -1.55 -1.56
CA ASN A 97 12.31 -1.67 -1.05
C ASN A 97 12.71 -3.17 -0.81
N PRO A 98 14.01 -3.52 -0.79
CA PRO A 98 14.48 -4.86 -0.42
C PRO A 98 14.13 -5.25 1.03
N SER A 99 14.10 -6.55 1.35
CA SER A 99 13.57 -7.13 2.60
C SER A 99 14.23 -6.61 3.89
N GLU A 100 15.46 -6.12 3.83
CA GLU A 100 16.16 -5.54 4.97
C GLU A 100 15.61 -4.17 5.43
N TYR A 101 14.89 -3.46 4.55
CA TYR A 101 14.20 -2.22 4.90
C TYR A 101 12.83 -2.53 5.53
N ASN A 102 12.31 -1.61 6.32
CA ASN A 102 10.89 -1.57 6.68
C ASN A 102 10.48 -0.10 6.92
N GLY A 103 9.20 0.13 7.17
CA GLY A 103 8.69 1.47 7.38
C GLY A 103 7.33 1.47 8.05
N ILE A 104 6.89 2.68 8.40
CA ILE A 104 5.64 2.94 9.10
C ILE A 104 4.96 4.11 8.38
N LYS A 105 3.77 3.88 7.84
CA LYS A 105 2.90 4.93 7.27
C LYS A 105 1.71 5.14 8.21
N LEU A 106 1.35 6.39 8.47
CA LEU A 106 0.23 6.77 9.33
C LEU A 106 -0.93 7.32 8.47
N ILE A 107 -2.12 6.78 8.69
CA ILE A 107 -3.35 7.09 7.97
C ILE A 107 -4.39 7.57 8.98
N ASN A 108 -4.99 8.73 8.76
CA ASN A 108 -6.05 9.26 9.63
C ASN A 108 -7.36 8.48 9.48
N ASP A 109 -8.31 8.75 10.37
CA ASP A 109 -9.67 8.20 10.41
C ASP A 109 -10.43 8.27 9.06
N VAL A 110 -10.17 9.28 8.23
CA VAL A 110 -10.78 9.41 6.89
C VAL A 110 -10.00 8.73 5.77
N GLY A 111 -9.00 7.90 6.08
CA GLY A 111 -8.26 7.09 5.11
C GLY A 111 -7.21 7.85 4.31
N SER A 112 -6.79 9.03 4.78
CA SER A 112 -5.76 9.87 4.15
C SER A 112 -4.46 9.89 4.97
N LYS A 113 -3.34 10.27 4.34
CA LYS A 113 -2.08 10.52 5.08
C LYS A 113 -2.29 11.65 6.09
N LEU A 114 -1.50 11.62 7.18
CA LEU A 114 -1.42 12.77 8.09
C LEU A 114 -0.91 14.01 7.34
N SER A 115 -1.33 15.19 7.80
CA SER A 115 -0.80 16.44 7.26
C SER A 115 0.63 16.67 7.73
N ASP A 116 1.39 17.43 6.95
CA ASP A 116 2.76 17.82 7.31
C ASP A 116 2.84 18.49 8.69
N ASP A 117 1.84 19.32 9.04
CA ASP A 117 1.78 20.00 10.33
C ASP A 117 1.69 19.01 11.51
N VAL A 118 0.88 17.96 11.35
CA VAL A 118 0.75 16.90 12.36
C VAL A 118 2.04 16.09 12.47
N GLU A 119 2.64 15.70 11.34
CA GLU A 119 3.93 14.99 11.34
C GLU A 119 5.03 15.82 12.03
N ILE A 120 5.08 17.14 11.77
CA ILE A 120 6.03 18.05 12.41
C ILE A 120 5.78 18.14 13.92
N ASN A 121 4.53 18.22 14.37
CA ASN A 121 4.20 18.24 15.79
C ASN A 121 4.62 16.95 16.50
N ILE A 122 4.39 15.79 15.87
CA ILE A 122 4.82 14.49 16.38
C ILE A 122 6.35 14.49 16.59
N GLU A 123 7.11 14.97 15.62
CA GLU A 123 8.57 15.02 15.74
C GLU A 123 9.07 16.00 16.80
N ASN A 124 8.44 17.16 16.92
CA ASN A 124 8.81 18.17 17.92
C ASN A 124 8.64 17.67 19.36
N ASN A 125 7.68 16.77 19.59
CA ASN A 125 7.46 16.16 20.90
C ASN A 125 8.55 15.15 21.28
N LEU A 126 9.30 14.56 20.33
CA LEU A 126 10.21 13.43 20.58
C LEU A 126 11.30 13.70 21.62
N GLN A 127 11.73 14.97 21.77
CA GLN A 127 12.76 15.34 22.74
C GLN A 127 12.28 15.33 24.19
N THR A 128 10.97 15.48 24.41
CA THR A 128 10.38 15.67 25.76
C THR A 128 9.37 14.60 26.13
N ILE A 129 8.90 13.81 25.15
CA ILE A 129 7.91 12.75 25.38
C ILE A 129 8.52 11.63 26.24
N SER A 130 7.75 11.16 27.21
CA SER A 130 8.09 9.99 28.03
C SER A 130 7.24 8.82 27.58
N LEU A 131 7.83 7.62 27.57
CA LEU A 131 7.08 6.40 27.27
C LEU A 131 6.04 6.11 28.38
N PRO A 132 4.90 5.50 28.04
CA PRO A 132 3.89 5.13 29.02
C PRO A 132 4.41 4.07 29.99
N GLU A 133 3.99 4.13 31.27
CA GLU A 133 4.37 3.13 32.29
C GLU A 133 3.81 1.73 31.98
N LYS A 134 2.65 1.69 31.33
CA LYS A 134 1.99 0.48 30.86
C LYS A 134 1.57 0.64 29.42
N THR A 135 1.90 -0.36 28.62
CA THR A 135 1.85 -0.29 27.17
C THR A 135 0.65 -1.05 26.60
N SER A 136 0.25 -0.71 25.38
CA SER A 136 -0.71 -1.49 24.61
C SER A 136 -0.20 -2.89 24.29
N ILE A 137 -1.14 -3.78 23.94
CA ILE A 137 -0.85 -5.08 23.35
C ILE A 137 -1.74 -5.22 22.11
N SER A 138 -1.15 -5.67 21.00
CA SER A 138 -1.90 -5.92 19.77
C SER A 138 -2.79 -7.17 19.90
N LYS A 139 -4.02 -7.09 19.40
CA LYS A 139 -4.92 -8.23 19.20
C LYS A 139 -5.02 -8.57 17.71
N SER A 140 -4.84 -9.84 17.36
CA SER A 140 -5.00 -10.28 15.97
C SER A 140 -6.47 -10.39 15.57
N SER A 141 -6.81 -9.99 14.35
CA SER A 141 -8.15 -10.12 13.78
C SER A 141 -8.10 -10.50 12.31
N THR A 142 -8.86 -11.51 11.91
CA THR A 142 -8.98 -11.90 10.50
C THR A 142 -10.04 -11.09 9.74
N LYS A 143 -10.89 -10.34 10.45
CA LYS A 143 -12.05 -9.63 9.87
C LYS A 143 -11.66 -8.62 8.79
N GLY A 144 -10.44 -8.07 8.86
CA GLY A 144 -9.94 -7.12 7.87
C GLY A 144 -9.70 -7.77 6.51
N TYR A 145 -9.27 -9.03 6.49
CA TYR A 145 -9.12 -9.78 5.24
C TYR A 145 -10.46 -9.98 4.54
N ASP A 146 -11.47 -10.45 5.28
CA ASP A 146 -12.81 -10.68 4.74
C ASP A 146 -13.44 -9.36 4.25
N ALA A 147 -13.29 -8.28 5.03
CA ALA A 147 -13.79 -6.96 4.68
C ALA A 147 -13.17 -6.41 3.39
N TYR A 148 -11.86 -6.59 3.21
CA TYR A 148 -11.17 -6.13 2.01
C TYR A 148 -11.48 -7.00 0.79
N LEU A 149 -11.56 -8.33 0.97
CA LEU A 149 -11.97 -9.24 -0.10
C LEU A 149 -13.38 -8.91 -0.60
N GLU A 150 -14.34 -8.74 0.31
CA GLU A 150 -15.72 -8.35 0.00
C GLU A 150 -15.77 -7.03 -0.77
N TYR A 151 -14.97 -6.04 -0.34
CA TYR A 151 -14.85 -4.77 -1.05
C TYR A 151 -14.34 -4.97 -2.48
N LEU A 152 -13.25 -5.70 -2.68
CA LEU A 152 -12.71 -5.97 -4.01
C LEU A 152 -13.69 -6.74 -4.90
N GLU A 153 -14.42 -7.71 -4.35
CA GLU A 153 -15.44 -8.44 -5.08
C GLU A 153 -16.60 -7.54 -5.52
N SER A 154 -16.98 -6.55 -4.71
CA SER A 154 -18.03 -5.58 -5.04
C SER A 154 -17.66 -4.66 -6.22
N LEU A 155 -16.36 -4.50 -6.51
CA LEU A 155 -15.87 -3.67 -7.63
C LEU A 155 -15.91 -4.40 -8.98
N ILE A 156 -16.00 -5.74 -8.98
CA ILE A 156 -15.97 -6.53 -10.21
C ILE A 156 -17.40 -6.71 -10.72
N ASP A 157 -17.80 -5.86 -11.68
CA ASP A 157 -19.11 -5.88 -12.31
C ASP A 157 -19.13 -6.46 -13.73
N PHE A 158 -18.02 -7.07 -14.18
CA PHE A 158 -17.85 -7.59 -15.53
C PHE A 158 -17.37 -9.05 -15.57
N ASP A 159 -17.60 -9.70 -16.72
CA ASP A 159 -17.16 -11.08 -16.92
C ASP A 159 -15.66 -11.15 -17.18
N LEU A 160 -14.95 -11.87 -16.31
CA LEU A 160 -13.52 -12.10 -16.39
C LEU A 160 -13.14 -13.33 -17.24
N SER A 161 -14.12 -14.07 -17.78
CA SER A 161 -13.88 -15.34 -18.50
C SER A 161 -13.01 -15.22 -19.75
N SER A 162 -12.96 -14.05 -20.37
CA SER A 162 -12.15 -13.74 -21.54
C SER A 162 -10.68 -13.48 -21.20
N PHE A 163 -10.34 -13.24 -19.93
CA PHE A 163 -8.99 -12.89 -19.51
C PHE A 163 -8.16 -14.12 -19.15
N ASN A 164 -6.90 -14.06 -19.56
CA ASN A 164 -5.83 -14.95 -19.12
C ASN A 164 -4.71 -14.09 -18.53
N ILE A 165 -4.53 -14.12 -17.21
CA ILE A 165 -3.64 -13.19 -16.49
C ILE A 165 -2.53 -13.94 -15.76
N LEU A 166 -1.31 -13.43 -15.81
CA LEU A 166 -0.19 -13.83 -14.95
C LEU A 166 0.05 -12.74 -13.92
N PHE A 167 -0.11 -13.07 -12.65
CA PHE A 167 0.17 -12.16 -11.55
C PHE A 167 1.56 -12.41 -10.98
N ASP A 168 2.33 -11.35 -10.77
CA ASP A 168 3.51 -11.35 -9.91
C ASP A 168 3.17 -10.57 -8.64
N THR A 169 3.05 -11.27 -7.51
CA THR A 169 2.66 -10.68 -6.23
C THR A 169 3.85 -10.19 -5.41
N ALA A 170 5.07 -10.21 -5.99
CA ALA A 170 6.32 -9.73 -5.39
C ALA A 170 6.69 -10.40 -4.05
N ASN A 171 6.13 -11.59 -3.76
CA ASN A 171 6.10 -12.20 -2.43
C ASN A 171 5.61 -11.20 -1.36
N GLY A 172 4.75 -10.25 -1.73
CA GLY A 172 4.29 -9.14 -0.93
C GLY A 172 2.88 -9.35 -0.38
N SER A 173 2.22 -8.27 0.01
CA SER A 173 0.95 -8.29 0.73
C SER A 173 -0.25 -8.76 -0.12
N SER A 174 -0.15 -8.70 -1.45
CA SER A 174 -1.22 -9.14 -2.35
C SER A 174 -1.26 -10.67 -2.57
N TYR A 175 -0.28 -11.42 -2.07
CA TYR A 175 -0.06 -12.82 -2.42
C TYR A 175 -1.28 -13.73 -2.23
N LYS A 176 -2.00 -13.54 -1.11
CA LYS A 176 -3.17 -14.36 -0.78
C LYS A 176 -4.47 -13.80 -1.35
N ILE A 177 -4.66 -12.47 -1.26
CA ILE A 177 -5.92 -11.83 -1.63
C ILE A 177 -6.19 -11.93 -3.15
N ILE A 178 -5.14 -11.89 -3.99
CA ILE A 178 -5.28 -12.06 -5.44
C ILE A 178 -5.71 -13.49 -5.79
N GLU A 179 -5.17 -14.48 -5.09
CA GLU A 179 -5.57 -15.88 -5.28
C GLU A 179 -7.05 -16.06 -4.96
N ASP A 180 -7.49 -15.63 -3.78
CA ASP A 180 -8.88 -15.78 -3.34
C ASP A 180 -9.86 -14.97 -4.24
N LEU A 181 -9.47 -13.74 -4.62
CA LEU A 181 -10.30 -12.88 -5.47
C LEU A 181 -10.55 -13.49 -6.85
N PHE A 182 -9.55 -14.17 -7.45
CA PHE A 182 -9.66 -14.74 -8.78
C PHE A 182 -10.11 -16.20 -8.79
N GLN A 183 -9.94 -16.94 -7.69
CA GLN A 183 -10.36 -18.34 -7.57
C GLN A 183 -11.87 -18.51 -7.74
N SER A 184 -12.68 -17.55 -7.27
CA SER A 184 -14.13 -17.57 -7.44
C SER A 184 -14.61 -17.13 -8.83
N LYS A 185 -13.70 -16.67 -9.70
CA LYS A 185 -14.01 -16.09 -11.01
C LYS A 185 -13.72 -17.07 -12.15
N LYS A 186 -14.41 -16.87 -13.28
CA LYS A 186 -14.26 -17.72 -14.48
C LYS A 186 -12.99 -17.43 -15.31
N SER A 187 -12.16 -16.50 -14.87
CA SER A 187 -10.88 -16.17 -15.51
C SER A 187 -9.87 -17.30 -15.46
N LYS A 188 -8.99 -17.35 -16.46
CA LYS A 188 -7.75 -18.13 -16.36
C LYS A 188 -6.70 -17.26 -15.70
N PHE A 189 -6.06 -17.76 -14.66
CA PHE A 189 -4.95 -17.03 -14.04
C PHE A 189 -3.86 -17.97 -13.54
N LYS A 190 -2.67 -17.40 -13.39
CA LYS A 190 -1.53 -18.00 -12.70
C LYS A 190 -0.89 -16.93 -11.82
N ILE A 191 -0.22 -17.37 -10.77
CA ILE A 191 0.50 -16.47 -9.86
C ILE A 191 1.94 -16.97 -9.72
N ILE A 192 2.89 -16.05 -9.79
CA ILE A 192 4.31 -16.26 -9.49
C ILE A 192 4.73 -15.36 -8.33
N SER A 193 5.87 -15.67 -7.71
CA SER A 193 6.36 -14.96 -6.52
C SER A 193 5.30 -14.94 -5.41
N ASN A 194 4.64 -16.07 -5.15
CA ASN A 194 3.49 -16.16 -4.25
C ASN A 194 3.78 -16.95 -2.97
N THR A 195 5.04 -17.03 -2.53
CA THR A 195 5.44 -17.88 -1.40
C THR A 195 6.38 -17.10 -0.49
N PRO A 196 5.85 -16.10 0.24
CA PRO A 196 6.65 -15.26 1.12
C PRO A 196 7.32 -16.07 2.23
N ASP A 197 8.60 -15.78 2.50
CA ASP A 197 9.40 -16.41 3.55
C ASP A 197 9.95 -15.41 4.59
N GLY A 198 9.52 -14.15 4.51
CA GLY A 198 10.01 -13.06 5.35
C GLY A 198 11.24 -12.33 4.81
N GLN A 199 11.90 -12.85 3.77
CA GLN A 199 13.17 -12.35 3.22
C GLN A 199 13.13 -12.16 1.69
N ASN A 200 12.22 -12.83 0.98
CA ASN A 200 12.14 -12.85 -0.48
C ASN A 200 11.20 -11.81 -1.11
N ILE A 201 10.64 -10.89 -0.32
CA ILE A 201 9.82 -9.77 -0.83
C ILE A 201 10.62 -8.91 -1.82
N ASN A 202 10.02 -8.58 -2.96
CA ASN A 202 10.62 -7.79 -4.06
C ASN A 202 11.94 -8.35 -4.63
N SER A 203 12.32 -9.59 -4.30
CA SER A 203 13.60 -10.17 -4.70
C SER A 203 13.53 -10.70 -6.14
N ASN A 204 14.02 -9.90 -7.09
CA ASN A 204 13.99 -10.17 -8.53
C ASN A 204 12.57 -10.44 -9.07
N CYS A 205 11.57 -9.78 -8.47
CA CYS A 205 10.16 -9.88 -8.83
C CYS A 205 9.40 -8.58 -8.56
N GLY A 206 8.17 -8.52 -9.04
CA GLY A 206 7.25 -7.40 -8.79
C GLY A 206 7.43 -6.21 -9.73
N ALA A 207 6.72 -5.12 -9.43
CA ALA A 207 6.58 -3.95 -10.30
C ALA A 207 7.91 -3.27 -10.68
N THR A 208 8.97 -3.45 -9.88
CA THR A 208 10.31 -2.91 -10.15
C THR A 208 11.24 -3.87 -10.90
N HIS A 209 10.85 -5.15 -11.04
CA HIS A 209 11.63 -6.21 -11.67
C HIS A 209 10.75 -7.12 -12.53
N LEU A 210 10.44 -6.66 -13.74
CA LEU A 210 9.50 -7.34 -14.65
C LEU A 210 10.09 -8.57 -15.36
N ASP A 211 11.41 -8.78 -15.31
CA ASP A 211 12.08 -9.86 -16.06
C ASP A 211 11.48 -11.24 -15.74
N ASN A 212 11.17 -11.50 -14.46
CA ASN A 212 10.54 -12.75 -14.01
C ASN A 212 9.12 -12.90 -14.58
N LEU A 213 8.32 -11.83 -14.55
CA LEU A 213 6.97 -11.83 -15.11
C LEU A 213 6.99 -12.07 -16.63
N ILE A 214 7.81 -11.32 -17.36
CA ILE A 214 7.93 -11.40 -18.82
C ILE A 214 8.42 -12.80 -19.25
N SER A 215 9.41 -13.35 -18.56
CA SER A 215 9.98 -14.67 -18.89
C SER A 215 8.99 -15.83 -18.67
N ASN A 216 8.00 -15.65 -17.79
CA ASN A 216 6.96 -16.64 -17.51
C ASN A 216 5.65 -16.39 -18.27
N LEU A 217 5.58 -15.32 -19.08
CA LEU A 217 4.37 -14.92 -19.79
C LEU A 217 4.01 -15.95 -20.88
N GLY A 218 2.78 -16.46 -20.82
CA GLY A 218 2.23 -17.35 -21.84
C GLY A 218 1.75 -16.61 -23.08
N LYS A 219 1.49 -17.35 -24.16
CA LYS A 219 0.89 -16.80 -25.39
C LYS A 219 -0.49 -16.18 -25.10
N ASN A 220 -0.72 -14.96 -25.57
CA ASN A 220 -1.97 -14.21 -25.37
C ASN A 220 -2.34 -14.03 -23.89
N GLN A 221 -1.34 -13.98 -23.00
CA GLN A 221 -1.53 -13.75 -21.57
C GLN A 221 -1.15 -12.30 -21.24
N LEU A 222 -1.93 -11.64 -20.40
CA LEU A 222 -1.58 -10.34 -19.84
C LEU A 222 -0.79 -10.55 -18.55
N GLY A 223 0.17 -9.67 -18.25
CA GLY A 223 0.91 -9.66 -17.00
C GLY A 223 0.45 -8.54 -16.08
N ALA A 224 0.47 -8.80 -14.77
CA ALA A 224 0.20 -7.81 -13.73
C ALA A 224 1.19 -8.00 -12.58
N ALA A 225 2.09 -7.02 -12.40
CA ALA A 225 3.10 -7.02 -11.35
C ALA A 225 2.75 -5.99 -10.27
N PHE A 226 2.59 -6.46 -9.04
CA PHE A 226 2.47 -5.62 -7.85
C PHE A 226 3.84 -5.38 -7.22
N ASP A 227 3.95 -4.41 -6.33
CA ASP A 227 5.08 -4.28 -5.41
C ASP A 227 4.74 -4.84 -4.02
N GLY A 228 5.71 -4.77 -3.09
CA GLY A 228 5.66 -5.44 -1.80
C GLY A 228 4.43 -5.15 -0.93
N ASP A 229 3.88 -3.94 -0.95
CA ASP A 229 2.63 -3.59 -0.26
C ASP A 229 1.44 -3.36 -1.19
N ALA A 230 1.64 -3.63 -2.49
CA ALA A 230 0.64 -3.54 -3.55
C ALA A 230 -0.05 -2.16 -3.64
N ASP A 231 0.72 -1.08 -3.43
CA ASP A 231 0.29 0.28 -3.76
C ASP A 231 0.61 0.66 -5.22
N ARG A 232 1.41 -0.16 -5.91
CA ARG A 232 1.75 -0.02 -7.34
C ARG A 232 1.31 -1.23 -8.14
N LEU A 233 1.03 -0.94 -9.41
CA LEU A 233 0.75 -1.94 -10.43
C LEU A 233 1.45 -1.55 -11.73
N ILE A 234 2.17 -2.51 -12.33
CA ILE A 234 2.63 -2.42 -13.72
C ILE A 234 1.98 -3.56 -14.49
N LEU A 235 1.36 -3.22 -15.62
CA LEU A 235 0.80 -4.21 -16.52
C LEU A 235 1.81 -4.57 -17.61
N VAL A 236 1.67 -5.75 -18.20
CA VAL A 236 2.44 -6.19 -19.36
C VAL A 236 1.45 -6.73 -20.40
N ASP A 237 1.56 -6.28 -21.64
CA ASP A 237 0.71 -6.75 -22.72
C ASP A 237 1.09 -8.16 -23.20
N GLU A 238 0.32 -8.72 -24.14
CA GLU A 238 0.54 -10.07 -24.66
C GLU A 238 1.86 -10.26 -25.42
N THR A 239 2.54 -9.16 -25.76
CA THR A 239 3.84 -9.16 -26.44
C THR A 239 5.01 -9.10 -25.46
N GLY A 240 4.74 -8.90 -24.17
CA GLY A 240 5.74 -8.68 -23.15
C GLY A 240 6.12 -7.20 -22.97
N ALA A 241 5.39 -6.26 -23.59
CA ALA A 241 5.70 -4.84 -23.46
C ALA A 241 5.11 -4.26 -22.14
N PRO A 242 5.91 -3.54 -21.34
CA PRO A 242 5.40 -2.91 -20.12
C PRO A 242 4.42 -1.76 -20.40
N CYS A 243 3.27 -1.82 -19.74
CA CYS A 243 2.26 -0.77 -19.61
C CYS A 243 2.41 -0.12 -18.24
N ASN A 244 3.18 0.97 -18.17
CA ASN A 244 3.47 1.68 -16.93
C ASN A 244 2.27 2.51 -16.42
N GLY A 245 2.46 3.19 -15.28
CA GLY A 245 1.41 4.02 -14.65
C GLY A 245 0.78 5.06 -15.57
N ASP A 246 1.56 5.72 -16.43
CA ASP A 246 1.03 6.70 -17.39
C ASP A 246 0.04 6.05 -18.37
N VAL A 247 0.39 4.87 -18.90
CA VAL A 247 -0.49 4.11 -19.81
C VAL A 247 -1.76 3.67 -19.09
N ILE A 248 -1.61 3.14 -17.87
CA ILE A 248 -2.73 2.68 -17.05
C ILE A 248 -3.70 3.84 -16.75
N ILE A 249 -3.19 4.99 -16.31
CA ILE A 249 -4.00 6.19 -16.04
C ILE A 249 -4.79 6.60 -17.28
N LEU A 250 -4.16 6.63 -18.46
CA LEU A 250 -4.84 6.99 -19.70
C LEU A 250 -5.94 5.98 -20.08
N LEU A 251 -5.69 4.67 -19.92
CA LEU A 251 -6.70 3.64 -20.18
C LEU A 251 -7.91 3.80 -19.25
N ILE A 252 -7.66 4.04 -17.96
CA ILE A 252 -8.71 4.29 -16.97
C ILE A 252 -9.47 5.58 -17.30
N ALA A 253 -8.80 6.68 -17.63
CA ALA A 253 -9.44 7.93 -18.01
C ALA A 253 -10.38 7.76 -19.21
N LYS A 254 -9.93 7.04 -20.25
CA LYS A 254 -10.75 6.72 -21.43
C LYS A 254 -11.96 5.86 -21.10
N TYR A 255 -11.80 4.87 -20.23
CA TYR A 255 -12.91 4.04 -19.78
C TYR A 255 -13.92 4.87 -18.98
N LEU A 256 -13.45 5.67 -18.02
CA LEU A 256 -14.30 6.54 -17.20
C LEU A 256 -15.05 7.58 -18.04
N GLU A 257 -14.41 8.16 -19.06
CA GLU A 257 -15.08 9.04 -20.02
C GLU A 257 -16.21 8.29 -20.75
N ALA A 258 -15.93 7.10 -21.29
CA ALA A 258 -16.91 6.31 -22.05
C ALA A 258 -18.18 5.97 -21.25
N ILE A 259 -18.07 5.88 -19.93
CA ILE A 259 -19.21 5.64 -19.02
C ILE A 259 -19.69 6.91 -18.30
N ASN A 260 -19.25 8.10 -18.72
CA ASN A 260 -19.59 9.40 -18.13
C ASN A 260 -19.28 9.53 -16.63
N LYS A 261 -18.20 8.89 -16.16
CA LYS A 261 -17.71 8.96 -14.78
C LYS A 261 -16.36 9.68 -14.64
N LEU A 262 -15.80 10.22 -15.73
CA LEU A 262 -14.59 11.04 -15.65
C LEU A 262 -14.97 12.47 -15.21
N ASN A 263 -14.67 12.81 -13.97
CA ASN A 263 -15.03 14.11 -13.40
C ASN A 263 -14.30 15.26 -14.13
N ASN A 264 -15.09 16.20 -14.66
CA ASN A 264 -14.62 17.42 -15.33
C ASN A 264 -13.62 17.19 -16.48
N ASN A 265 -13.53 15.97 -17.02
CA ASN A 265 -12.49 15.58 -17.99
C ASN A 265 -11.07 15.89 -17.49
N ILE A 266 -10.82 15.79 -16.19
CA ILE A 266 -9.52 16.07 -15.58
C ILE A 266 -8.76 14.76 -15.33
N VAL A 267 -7.47 14.79 -15.63
CA VAL A 267 -6.49 13.78 -15.21
C VAL A 267 -5.42 14.48 -14.37
N VAL A 268 -5.08 13.90 -13.22
CA VAL A 268 -4.01 14.42 -12.36
C VAL A 268 -2.78 13.54 -12.54
N SER A 269 -1.62 14.16 -12.75
CA SER A 269 -0.34 13.49 -12.88
C SER A 269 0.76 14.30 -12.20
N THR A 270 1.94 13.70 -12.01
CA THR A 270 3.11 14.46 -11.56
C THR A 270 3.87 15.01 -12.76
N VAL A 271 4.73 16.00 -12.53
CA VAL A 271 5.66 16.52 -13.55
C VAL A 271 6.57 15.47 -14.19
N MET A 272 6.69 14.28 -13.59
CA MET A 272 7.50 13.16 -14.10
C MET A 272 6.81 12.34 -15.20
N SER A 273 5.50 12.48 -15.39
CA SER A 273 4.79 11.75 -16.45
C SER A 273 5.34 12.10 -17.82
N ASN A 274 5.48 11.09 -18.67
CA ASN A 274 6.22 11.22 -19.91
C ASN A 274 5.52 12.12 -20.94
N PHE A 275 6.29 12.66 -21.89
CA PHE A 275 5.74 13.56 -22.91
C PHE A 275 4.66 12.92 -23.80
N GLY A 276 4.79 11.62 -24.10
CA GLY A 276 3.81 10.87 -24.88
C GLY A 276 2.45 10.79 -24.17
N PHE A 277 2.44 10.58 -22.85
CA PHE A 277 1.25 10.64 -22.02
C PHE A 277 0.57 12.01 -22.10
N LYS A 278 1.33 13.10 -21.93
CA LYS A 278 0.80 14.47 -22.01
C LYS A 278 0.15 14.73 -23.38
N LYS A 279 0.81 14.31 -24.46
CA LYS A 279 0.26 14.41 -25.83
C LYS A 279 -1.00 13.56 -26.02
N ALA A 280 -1.05 12.38 -25.42
CA ALA A 280 -2.22 11.53 -25.47
C ALA A 280 -3.40 12.13 -24.70
N VAL A 281 -3.16 12.69 -23.51
CA VAL A 281 -4.16 13.43 -22.73
C VAL A 281 -4.75 14.58 -23.54
N GLU A 282 -3.90 15.44 -24.13
CA GLU A 282 -4.33 16.54 -25.01
C GLU A 282 -5.17 16.03 -26.19
N LYS A 283 -4.73 14.95 -26.86
CA LYS A 283 -5.42 14.37 -28.01
C LYS A 283 -6.82 13.83 -27.68
N ASN A 284 -7.04 13.37 -26.44
CA ASN A 284 -8.35 12.94 -25.97
C ASN A 284 -9.17 14.10 -25.34
N ASN A 285 -8.69 15.35 -25.43
CA ASN A 285 -9.32 16.53 -24.86
C ASN A 285 -9.50 16.51 -23.33
N TYR A 286 -8.62 15.79 -22.61
CA TYR A 286 -8.60 15.87 -21.15
C TYR A 286 -7.72 17.03 -20.69
N HIS A 287 -8.06 17.62 -19.54
CA HIS A 287 -7.26 18.63 -18.87
C HIS A 287 -6.27 17.94 -17.91
N ASN A 288 -4.98 18.02 -18.21
CA ASN A 288 -3.94 17.52 -17.31
C ASN A 288 -3.63 18.55 -16.21
N VAL A 289 -3.83 18.18 -14.96
CA VAL A 289 -3.36 18.95 -13.80
C VAL A 289 -2.06 18.31 -13.32
N GLU A 290 -0.96 19.04 -13.45
CA GLU A 290 0.36 18.58 -13.03
C GLU A 290 0.68 19.02 -11.61
N THR A 291 1.19 18.10 -10.79
CA THR A 291 1.66 18.36 -9.42
C THR A 291 3.14 18.06 -9.27
N SER A 292 3.75 18.53 -8.19
CA SER A 292 5.07 18.08 -7.76
C SER A 292 5.08 16.56 -7.50
N VAL A 293 6.27 15.97 -7.54
CA VAL A 293 6.46 14.55 -7.21
C VAL A 293 6.23 14.34 -5.72
N GLY A 294 5.32 13.43 -5.36
CA GLY A 294 5.00 13.07 -3.97
C GLY A 294 3.63 12.42 -3.84
#